data_AF-A0A4P9X131-F1
#
_entry.id   AF-A0A4P9X131-F1
#
_cell.length_a   1.000
_cell.length_b   1.000
_cell.length_c   1.000
_cell.angle_alpha   90.00
_cell.angle_beta   90.00
_cell.angle_gamma   90.00
#
_symmetry.space_group_name_H-M   'P 1'
#
loop_
_entity.id
_entity.type
_entity.pdbx_description
1 polymer ?
#
loop_
_entity_poly.entity_id
_entity_poly.type
_entity_poly.pdbx_seq_one_letter_code
_entity_poly.pdbx_strand_id
1 'polypeptide(L)'
;CKPLAPRPTPKTIHDLRPDDFSTIMGIGDSIMAGMGAGQVDTKLSDGIWHAMREWRGANFATGGDPESISVGNIIRRYRPDIRGLSYGNHSWEFCYGVNIDNQLNYLNKYLPTVDPDYQTSWKLAIYELGYNDLCSACMAPKSKAAAKESVLDNFRHQTRRAVERIRFMAPKTVVVLMGPFNLTQISDVASRSPTCKKRRAFLGLECPCLMKTANRLLGSFQTMDDLAVAMNDVLQDVANEY
;
A
#
# COMPACT_ATOMS: atom_id res chain seq x y z
N CYS A 1 -19.86 11.58 -12.55
CA CYS A 1 -20.78 11.17 -11.45
C CYS A 1 -21.57 12.38 -10.95
N LYS A 2 -22.84 12.21 -10.57
CA LYS A 2 -23.69 13.28 -10.01
C LYS A 2 -23.23 13.61 -8.57
N PRO A 3 -23.35 14.87 -8.11
CA PRO A 3 -23.15 15.21 -6.71
C PRO A 3 -24.10 14.42 -5.79
N LEU A 4 -23.66 14.15 -4.56
CA LEU A 4 -24.51 13.51 -3.54
C LEU A 4 -25.37 14.57 -2.85
N ALA A 5 -26.63 14.22 -2.55
CA ALA A 5 -27.52 15.09 -1.79
C ALA A 5 -27.05 15.17 -0.33
N PRO A 6 -27.08 16.37 0.30
CA PRO A 6 -26.77 16.53 1.73
C PRO A 6 -27.70 15.68 2.60
N ARG A 7 -27.17 15.19 3.72
CA ARG A 7 -27.90 14.38 4.70
C ARG A 7 -27.26 14.47 6.09
N PRO A 8 -27.90 13.96 7.16
CA PRO A 8 -27.30 13.87 8.49
C PRO A 8 -26.10 12.91 8.54
N THR A 9 -25.19 13.14 9.50
CA THR A 9 -24.02 12.29 9.73
C THR A 9 -24.42 10.83 9.99
N PRO A 10 -23.76 9.85 9.32
CA PRO A 10 -24.07 8.45 9.50
C PRO A 10 -23.71 7.96 10.91
N LYS A 11 -24.60 7.15 11.47
CA LYS A 11 -24.43 6.54 12.80
C LYS A 11 -23.72 5.19 12.75
N THR A 12 -23.81 4.48 11.63
CA THR A 12 -23.25 3.12 11.46
C THR A 12 -22.39 3.05 10.20
N ILE A 13 -21.50 2.06 10.15
CA ILE A 13 -20.60 1.84 9.02
C ILE A 13 -21.36 1.50 7.72
N HIS A 14 -22.51 0.82 7.82
CA HIS A 14 -23.32 0.41 6.68
C HIS A 14 -24.04 1.55 5.96
N ASP A 15 -24.08 2.73 6.59
CA ASP A 15 -24.69 3.94 6.04
C ASP A 15 -23.63 4.91 5.49
N LEU A 16 -22.35 4.53 5.46
CA LEU A 16 -21.29 5.42 4.95
C LEU A 16 -21.35 5.58 3.43
N ARG A 17 -21.07 6.81 2.99
CA ARG A 17 -20.89 7.22 1.60
C ARG A 17 -19.54 7.93 1.45
N PRO A 18 -19.06 8.14 0.21
CA PRO A 18 -17.80 8.84 -0.02
C PRO A 18 -17.72 10.25 0.61
N ASP A 19 -18.85 10.96 0.76
CA ASP A 19 -18.89 12.30 1.35
C ASP A 19 -18.84 12.34 2.89
N ASP A 20 -18.90 11.19 3.57
CA ASP A 20 -18.87 11.13 5.03
C ASP A 20 -17.46 11.04 5.61
N PHE A 21 -16.47 10.70 4.79
CA PHE A 21 -15.08 10.63 5.23
C PHE A 21 -14.50 12.04 5.34
N SER A 22 -13.96 12.39 6.51
CA SER A 22 -13.24 13.66 6.72
C SER A 22 -11.77 13.57 6.29
N THR A 23 -11.20 12.37 6.41
CA THR A 23 -9.76 12.13 6.22
C THR A 23 -9.54 10.79 5.54
N ILE A 24 -8.62 10.77 4.58
CA ILE A 24 -8.06 9.56 3.98
C ILE A 24 -6.62 9.36 4.47
N MET A 25 -6.22 8.13 4.74
CA MET A 25 -4.90 7.77 5.26
C MET A 25 -4.34 6.60 4.45
N GLY A 26 -3.05 6.65 4.12
CA GLY A 26 -2.33 5.57 3.44
C GLY A 26 -1.27 5.01 4.38
N ILE A 27 -1.24 3.68 4.52
CA ILE A 27 -0.27 2.96 5.34
C ILE A 27 0.30 1.87 4.44
N GLY A 28 1.61 1.86 4.24
CA GLY A 28 2.19 0.90 3.32
C GLY A 28 3.70 0.98 3.14
N ASP A 29 4.18 0.33 2.09
CA ASP A 29 5.58 0.28 1.70
C ASP A 29 5.87 1.16 0.46
N SER A 30 6.90 0.83 -0.32
CA SER A 30 7.32 1.59 -1.49
C SER A 30 6.24 1.64 -2.58
N ILE A 31 5.35 0.65 -2.65
CA ILE A 31 4.24 0.63 -3.60
C ILE A 31 3.19 1.69 -3.24
N MET A 32 2.77 1.75 -1.98
CA MET A 32 1.88 2.80 -1.44
C MET A 32 2.48 4.20 -1.63
N ALA A 33 3.80 4.35 -1.49
CA ALA A 33 4.48 5.62 -1.73
C ALA A 33 4.53 6.05 -3.21
N GLY A 34 4.07 5.21 -4.14
CA GLY A 34 4.12 5.49 -5.58
C GLY A 34 5.54 5.48 -6.12
N MET A 35 6.43 4.64 -5.55
CA MET A 35 7.80 4.49 -6.06
C MET A 35 7.73 4.10 -7.54
N GLY A 36 8.38 4.87 -8.41
CA GLY A 36 8.36 4.55 -9.83
C GLY A 36 7.20 5.10 -10.66
N ALA A 37 6.14 5.65 -10.04
CA ALA A 37 4.87 5.86 -10.75
C ALA A 37 4.92 6.97 -11.83
N GLY A 38 5.69 8.05 -11.65
CA GLY A 38 5.78 9.14 -12.63
C GLY A 38 6.77 8.93 -13.78
N GLN A 39 7.21 7.70 -14.05
CA GLN A 39 8.38 7.41 -14.90
C GLN A 39 8.06 6.78 -16.27
N VAL A 40 6.93 7.13 -16.86
CA VAL A 40 6.56 6.63 -18.19
C VAL A 40 7.55 7.09 -19.28
N ASP A 41 8.17 8.26 -19.12
CA ASP A 41 9.04 8.89 -20.15
C ASP A 41 10.52 9.07 -19.76
N THR A 42 10.95 8.68 -18.55
CA THR A 42 12.35 8.84 -18.13
C THR A 42 13.26 7.78 -18.76
N LYS A 43 14.39 8.22 -19.32
CA LYS A 43 15.40 7.32 -19.89
C LYS A 43 16.22 6.70 -18.77
N LEU A 44 16.74 5.50 -18.99
CA LEU A 44 17.68 4.86 -18.05
C LEU A 44 18.94 5.72 -17.83
N SER A 45 19.30 6.57 -18.81
CA SER A 45 20.38 7.56 -18.73
C SER A 45 20.13 8.67 -17.71
N ASP A 46 18.87 8.89 -17.30
CA ASP A 46 18.53 9.90 -16.31
C ASP A 46 18.99 9.47 -14.91
N GLY A 47 19.44 8.22 -14.76
CA GLY A 47 20.09 7.71 -13.56
C GLY A 47 19.15 6.97 -12.62
N ILE A 48 19.75 6.10 -11.80
CA ILE A 48 19.07 5.25 -10.82
C ILE A 48 18.23 6.04 -9.80
N TRP A 49 18.66 7.27 -9.50
CA TRP A 49 17.99 8.17 -8.56
C TRP A 49 16.59 8.58 -9.02
N HIS A 50 16.36 8.65 -10.33
CA HIS A 50 15.03 8.90 -10.86
C HIS A 50 14.11 7.71 -10.62
N ALA A 51 14.62 6.48 -10.73
CA ALA A 51 13.90 5.24 -10.40
C ALA A 51 13.44 5.20 -8.93
N MET A 52 14.17 5.89 -8.08
CA MET A 52 14.04 5.93 -6.62
C MET A 52 13.29 7.17 -6.12
N ARG A 53 12.37 7.72 -6.91
CA ARG A 53 11.45 8.79 -6.46
C ARG A 53 10.09 8.21 -6.06
N GLU A 54 9.60 8.69 -4.93
CA GLU A 54 8.28 8.42 -4.40
C GLU A 54 7.30 9.44 -4.95
N TRP A 55 6.43 9.01 -5.88
CA TRP A 55 5.38 9.85 -6.44
C TRP A 55 4.13 9.79 -5.60
N ARG A 56 4.23 10.29 -4.36
CA ARG A 56 3.14 10.22 -3.39
C ARG A 56 1.87 10.85 -3.94
N GLY A 57 1.93 11.98 -4.63
CA GLY A 57 0.75 12.60 -5.26
C GLY A 57 0.07 11.77 -6.36
N ALA A 58 0.77 10.81 -6.95
CA ALA A 58 0.27 9.93 -8.01
C ALA A 58 -0.09 8.51 -7.51
N ASN A 59 0.06 8.21 -6.22
CA ASN A 59 -0.27 6.88 -5.71
C ASN A 59 -1.78 6.59 -5.76
N PHE A 60 -2.14 5.32 -5.93
CA PHE A 60 -3.53 4.91 -6.15
C PHE A 60 -4.45 5.14 -4.95
N ALA A 61 -3.91 5.17 -3.72
CA ALA A 61 -4.68 5.25 -2.50
C ALA A 61 -5.00 6.71 -2.13
N THR A 62 -3.98 7.49 -1.78
CA THR A 62 -4.14 8.86 -1.24
C THR A 62 -3.69 9.96 -2.18
N GLY A 63 -3.22 9.63 -3.38
CA GLY A 63 -2.67 10.62 -4.31
C GLY A 63 -3.67 11.74 -4.63
N GLY A 64 -3.25 12.99 -4.49
CA GLY A 64 -4.07 14.19 -4.67
C GLY A 64 -3.73 15.00 -5.93
N ASP A 65 -2.70 14.61 -6.67
CA ASP A 65 -2.28 15.33 -7.88
C ASP A 65 -3.43 15.37 -8.90
N PRO A 66 -3.66 16.49 -9.61
CA PRO A 66 -4.86 16.66 -10.45
C PRO A 66 -5.10 15.56 -11.48
N GLU A 67 -4.04 15.03 -12.09
CA GLU A 67 -4.08 14.00 -13.14
C GLU A 67 -4.14 12.56 -12.58
N SER A 68 -4.01 12.39 -11.26
CA SER A 68 -3.98 11.07 -10.64
C SER A 68 -5.37 10.44 -10.55
N ILE A 69 -5.51 9.22 -11.04
CA ILE A 69 -6.70 8.39 -10.79
C ILE A 69 -6.45 7.60 -9.50
N SER A 70 -6.88 8.18 -8.38
CA SER A 70 -6.72 7.61 -7.05
C SER A 70 -8.03 7.55 -6.28
N VAL A 71 -8.09 6.72 -5.24
CA VAL A 71 -9.22 6.69 -4.29
C VAL A 71 -9.38 8.07 -3.63
N GLY A 72 -8.28 8.72 -3.27
CA GLY A 72 -8.26 10.09 -2.74
C GLY A 72 -8.97 11.10 -3.65
N ASN A 73 -8.65 11.12 -4.94
CA ASN A 73 -9.30 12.03 -5.91
C ASN A 73 -10.75 11.66 -6.21
N ILE A 74 -11.07 10.37 -6.23
CA ILE A 74 -12.45 9.89 -6.36
C ILE A 74 -13.29 10.36 -5.17
N ILE A 75 -12.78 10.28 -3.94
CA ILE A 75 -13.46 10.78 -2.73
C ILE A 75 -13.54 12.31 -2.76
N ARG A 76 -12.46 13.01 -3.15
CA ARG A 76 -12.43 14.47 -3.27
C ARG A 76 -13.55 15.01 -4.18
N ARG A 77 -13.97 14.24 -5.18
CA ARG A 77 -15.12 14.60 -6.04
C ARG A 77 -16.43 14.76 -5.27
N TYR A 78 -16.60 14.04 -4.16
CA TYR A 78 -17.78 14.07 -3.30
C TYR A 78 -17.55 14.87 -2.01
N ARG A 79 -16.31 14.91 -1.52
CA ARG A 79 -15.86 15.69 -0.36
C ARG A 79 -14.70 16.61 -0.75
N PRO A 80 -14.97 17.82 -1.27
CA PRO A 80 -13.91 18.71 -1.78
C PRO A 80 -12.84 19.10 -0.75
N ASP A 81 -13.21 19.10 0.54
CA ASP A 81 -12.38 19.40 1.70
C ASP A 81 -11.79 18.16 2.39
N ILE A 82 -11.77 17.00 1.72
CA ILE A 82 -11.14 15.78 2.23
C ILE A 82 -9.68 16.04 2.61
N ARG A 83 -9.29 15.57 3.79
CA ARG A 83 -7.94 15.76 4.34
C ARG A 83 -7.09 14.51 4.18
N GLY A 84 -5.77 14.65 4.28
CA GLY A 84 -4.82 13.53 4.21
C GLY A 84 -4.44 13.08 2.80
N LEU A 85 -4.80 13.85 1.76
CA LEU A 85 -4.27 13.66 0.41
C LEU A 85 -2.77 13.91 0.39
N SER A 86 -2.05 13.10 -0.38
CA SER A 86 -0.63 13.28 -0.65
C SER A 86 -0.44 14.01 -1.98
N TYR A 87 0.64 14.77 -2.13
CA TYR A 87 0.88 15.61 -3.31
C TYR A 87 2.34 15.56 -3.73
N GLY A 88 2.56 15.74 -5.03
CA GLY A 88 3.88 15.83 -5.61
C GLY A 88 4.73 14.57 -5.40
N ASN A 89 6.03 14.77 -5.35
CA ASN A 89 6.99 13.69 -5.25
C ASN A 89 8.28 14.17 -4.57
N HIS A 90 9.04 13.23 -4.02
CA HIS A 90 10.35 13.49 -3.46
C HIS A 90 11.30 12.32 -3.74
N SER A 91 12.59 12.52 -3.48
CA SER A 91 13.55 11.41 -3.45
C SER A 91 13.12 10.40 -2.38
N TRP A 92 13.45 9.12 -2.55
CA TRP A 92 13.07 8.08 -1.58
C TRP A 92 13.36 8.50 -0.14
N GLU A 93 12.64 7.91 0.80
CA GLU A 93 12.97 8.00 2.20
C GLU A 93 13.33 6.60 2.69
N PHE A 94 14.58 6.43 3.16
CA PHE A 94 15.01 5.15 3.69
C PHE A 94 14.41 4.95 5.09
N CYS A 95 13.23 4.35 5.13
CA CYS A 95 12.63 3.86 6.37
C CYS A 95 13.28 2.50 6.69
N TYR A 96 14.26 2.49 7.61
CA TYR A 96 14.87 1.25 8.10
C TYR A 96 13.79 0.32 8.68
N GLY A 97 13.43 -0.69 7.90
CA GLY A 97 12.29 -1.56 8.17
C GLY A 97 11.00 -0.75 8.03
N VAL A 98 10.15 -1.15 7.08
CA VAL A 98 8.76 -0.70 7.05
C VAL A 98 8.07 -1.27 8.28
N ASN A 99 8.30 -0.61 9.42
CA ASN A 99 7.81 -1.01 10.72
C ASN A 99 6.48 -0.32 10.91
N ILE A 100 5.43 -1.14 10.99
CA ILE A 100 4.07 -0.67 11.19
C ILE A 100 3.96 0.27 12.40
N ASP A 101 4.75 0.06 13.44
CA ASP A 101 4.71 0.91 14.62
C ASP A 101 5.22 2.32 14.35
N ASN A 102 6.25 2.47 13.52
CA ASN A 102 6.77 3.78 13.16
C ASN A 102 5.76 4.56 12.32
N GLN A 103 5.12 3.88 11.36
CA GLN A 103 4.06 4.48 10.56
C GLN A 103 2.87 4.92 11.42
N LEU A 104 2.44 4.07 12.35
CA LEU A 104 1.32 4.38 13.23
C LEU A 104 1.67 5.42 14.30
N ASN A 105 2.92 5.47 14.76
CA ASN A 105 3.39 6.54 15.64
C ASN A 105 3.37 7.89 14.91
N TYR A 106 3.83 7.92 13.66
CA TYR A 106 3.74 9.09 12.81
C TYR A 106 2.28 9.50 12.62
N LEU A 107 1.41 8.57 12.24
CA LEU A 107 -0.01 8.85 12.05
C LEU A 107 -0.66 9.37 13.33
N ASN A 108 -0.39 8.76 14.48
CA ASN A 108 -0.96 9.17 15.77
C ASN A 108 -0.51 10.58 16.17
N LYS A 109 0.74 10.93 15.84
CA LYS A 109 1.28 12.25 16.11
C LYS A 109 0.63 13.34 15.26
N TYR A 110 0.36 13.08 13.98
CA TYR A 110 -0.06 14.11 13.03
C TYR A 110 -1.56 14.13 12.73
N LEU A 111 -2.28 13.03 12.95
CA LEU A 111 -3.73 12.96 12.70
C LEU A 111 -4.51 14.07 13.42
N PRO A 112 -4.24 14.44 14.69
CA PRO A 112 -4.94 15.55 15.35
C PRO A 112 -4.68 16.92 14.72
N THR A 113 -3.52 17.11 14.09
CA THR A 113 -3.19 18.36 13.37
C THR A 113 -3.88 18.42 12.02
N VAL A 114 -4.06 17.27 11.36
CA VAL A 114 -4.74 17.17 10.07
C VAL A 114 -6.26 17.25 10.25
N ASP A 115 -6.81 16.53 11.22
CA ASP A 115 -8.24 16.49 11.50
C ASP A 115 -8.48 16.71 13.01
N PRO A 116 -8.83 17.94 13.43
CA PRO A 116 -9.14 18.23 14.83
C PRO A 116 -10.28 17.39 15.40
N ASP A 117 -11.20 16.94 14.54
CA ASP A 117 -12.37 16.12 14.89
C ASP A 117 -12.09 14.61 14.76
N TYR A 118 -10.84 14.17 14.61
CA TYR A 118 -10.48 12.78 14.31
C TYR A 118 -11.07 11.73 15.26
N GLN A 119 -11.47 12.10 16.48
CA GLN A 119 -12.11 11.14 17.41
C GLN A 119 -13.58 10.86 17.09
N THR A 120 -14.25 11.75 16.35
CA THR A 120 -15.70 11.69 16.10
C THR A 120 -16.06 11.68 14.62
N SER A 121 -15.15 12.10 13.75
CA SER A 121 -15.27 12.06 12.30
C SER A 121 -15.07 10.65 11.74
N TRP A 122 -15.65 10.34 10.57
CA TRP A 122 -15.36 9.08 9.89
C TRP A 122 -14.10 9.21 9.03
N LYS A 123 -13.23 8.20 9.06
CA LYS A 123 -11.97 8.18 8.29
C LYS A 123 -11.88 6.94 7.44
N LEU A 124 -11.13 7.02 6.34
CA LEU A 124 -10.78 5.87 5.51
C LEU A 124 -9.27 5.65 5.59
N ALA A 125 -8.85 4.48 6.07
CA ALA A 125 -7.47 4.04 6.05
C ALA A 125 -7.29 2.94 4.99
N ILE A 126 -6.35 3.13 4.07
CA ILE A 126 -5.96 2.11 3.10
C ILE A 126 -4.62 1.54 3.57
N TYR A 127 -4.64 0.27 3.93
CA TYR A 127 -3.48 -0.50 4.36
C TYR A 127 -3.00 -1.36 3.20
N GLU A 128 -1.74 -1.17 2.80
CA GLU A 128 -1.07 -1.96 1.77
C GLU A 128 0.35 -2.27 2.21
N LEU A 129 0.51 -3.37 2.93
CA LEU A 129 1.81 -3.93 3.26
C LEU A 129 1.91 -5.36 2.75
N GLY A 130 3.13 -5.80 2.45
CA GLY A 130 3.42 -7.20 2.20
C GLY A 130 4.36 -7.45 1.01
N TYR A 131 4.66 -6.45 0.18
CA TYR A 131 5.60 -6.66 -0.93
C TYR A 131 7.02 -6.88 -0.41
N ASN A 132 7.40 -6.18 0.66
CA ASN A 132 8.67 -6.45 1.34
C ASN A 132 8.74 -7.84 1.96
N ASP A 133 7.66 -8.34 2.58
CA ASP A 133 7.57 -9.70 3.11
C ASP A 133 7.72 -10.73 1.97
N LEU A 134 7.02 -10.55 0.86
CA LEU A 134 7.15 -11.36 -0.36
C LEU A 134 8.59 -11.37 -0.91
N CYS A 135 9.20 -10.20 -1.02
CA CYS A 135 10.56 -10.06 -1.56
C CYS A 135 11.62 -10.58 -0.58
N SER A 136 11.38 -10.51 0.73
CA SER A 136 12.27 -11.12 1.73
C SER A 136 12.29 -12.64 1.62
N ALA A 137 11.14 -13.26 1.33
CA ALA A 137 11.03 -14.69 1.09
C ALA A 137 11.84 -15.13 -0.15
N CYS A 138 12.09 -14.23 -1.11
CA CYS A 138 12.99 -14.49 -2.24
C CYS A 138 14.46 -14.65 -1.87
N MET A 139 14.88 -14.11 -0.73
CA MET A 139 16.27 -14.21 -0.27
C MET A 139 16.49 -15.45 0.60
N ALA A 140 15.41 -16.04 1.14
CA ALA A 140 15.47 -17.20 2.01
C ALA A 140 15.89 -18.49 1.26
N PRO A 141 16.71 -19.38 1.86
CA PRO A 141 17.03 -20.69 1.29
C PRO A 141 15.80 -21.64 1.21
N LYS A 142 15.73 -22.49 0.17
CA LYS A 142 14.62 -23.45 -0.07
C LYS A 142 14.35 -24.44 1.07
N SER A 143 15.36 -24.77 1.88
CA SER A 143 15.26 -25.82 2.91
C SER A 143 14.44 -25.43 4.15
N LYS A 144 13.85 -24.23 4.18
CA LYS A 144 13.08 -23.74 5.32
C LYS A 144 11.59 -23.64 4.98
N ALA A 145 10.84 -24.75 5.05
CA ALA A 145 9.37 -24.67 5.08
C ALA A 145 8.88 -23.72 6.20
N ALA A 146 9.57 -23.75 7.34
CA ALA A 146 9.40 -22.81 8.45
C ALA A 146 9.59 -21.32 8.07
N ALA A 147 10.28 -21.00 6.96
CA ALA A 147 10.43 -19.61 6.52
C ALA A 147 9.15 -19.08 5.84
N LYS A 148 8.40 -19.91 5.11
CA LYS A 148 7.09 -19.49 4.55
C LYS A 148 6.09 -19.23 5.67
N GLU A 149 6.01 -20.17 6.62
CA GLU A 149 5.16 -20.05 7.80
C GLU A 149 5.55 -18.82 8.63
N SER A 150 6.84 -18.62 8.90
CA SER A 150 7.34 -17.43 9.60
C SER A 150 7.01 -16.11 8.89
N VAL A 151 6.97 -16.08 7.55
CA VAL A 151 6.56 -14.89 6.79
C VAL A 151 5.07 -14.62 6.98
N LEU A 152 4.23 -15.65 6.87
CA LEU A 152 2.78 -15.52 7.07
C LEU A 152 2.43 -15.15 8.52
N ASP A 153 3.10 -15.74 9.50
CA ASP A 153 2.91 -15.43 10.91
C ASP A 153 3.33 -14.00 11.25
N ASN A 154 4.49 -13.56 10.73
CA ASN A 154 4.90 -12.17 10.87
C ASN A 154 3.89 -11.23 10.22
N PHE A 155 3.49 -11.52 8.98
CA PHE A 155 2.53 -10.70 8.26
C PHE A 155 1.17 -10.60 8.99
N ARG A 156 0.67 -11.72 9.51
CA ARG A 156 -0.54 -11.76 10.36
C ARG A 156 -0.35 -10.91 11.61
N HIS A 157 0.77 -11.08 12.31
CA HIS A 157 1.08 -10.34 13.53
C HIS A 157 1.10 -8.83 13.27
N GLN A 158 1.82 -8.38 12.23
CA GLN A 158 1.92 -6.96 11.89
C GLN A 158 0.57 -6.38 11.45
N THR A 159 -0.19 -7.11 10.64
CA THR A 159 -1.51 -6.66 10.15
C THR A 159 -2.49 -6.53 11.31
N ARG A 160 -2.61 -7.56 12.16
CA ARG A 160 -3.49 -7.52 13.33
C ARG A 160 -3.09 -6.39 14.29
N ARG A 161 -1.79 -6.23 14.53
CA ARG A 161 -1.25 -5.12 15.33
C ARG A 161 -1.62 -3.77 14.72
N ALA A 162 -1.59 -3.64 13.40
CA ALA A 162 -2.01 -2.42 12.71
C ALA A 162 -3.47 -2.08 12.99
N VAL A 163 -4.37 -3.05 12.75
CA VAL A 163 -5.80 -2.87 12.91
C VAL A 163 -6.17 -2.54 14.35
N GLU A 164 -5.62 -3.27 15.33
CA GLU A 164 -5.84 -2.97 16.76
C GLU A 164 -5.37 -1.56 17.11
N ARG A 165 -4.16 -1.18 16.70
CA ARG A 165 -3.64 0.14 17.02
C ARG A 165 -4.49 1.24 16.39
N ILE A 166 -4.89 1.10 15.13
CA ILE A 166 -5.79 2.04 14.45
C ILE A 166 -7.12 2.16 15.20
N ARG A 167 -7.70 1.03 15.63
CA ARG A 167 -8.95 0.99 16.39
C ARG A 167 -8.89 1.85 17.66
N PHE A 168 -7.76 1.84 18.38
CA PHE A 168 -7.58 2.63 19.59
C PHE A 168 -7.23 4.11 19.31
N MET A 169 -6.32 4.37 18.36
CA MET A 169 -5.82 5.72 18.12
C MET A 169 -6.76 6.59 17.26
N ALA A 170 -7.58 5.97 16.43
CA ALA A 170 -8.41 6.64 15.43
C ALA A 170 -9.79 5.94 15.36
N PRO A 171 -10.67 6.13 16.37
CA PRO A 171 -12.01 5.54 16.36
C PRO A 171 -12.80 6.00 15.13
N LYS A 172 -13.83 5.26 14.70
CA LYS A 172 -14.57 5.53 13.45
C LYS A 172 -13.66 5.58 12.20
N THR A 173 -12.83 4.56 12.06
CA THR A 173 -12.02 4.36 10.86
C THR A 173 -12.50 3.12 10.12
N VAL A 174 -12.80 3.25 8.84
CA VAL A 174 -12.90 2.12 7.93
C VAL A 174 -11.50 1.76 7.48
N VAL A 175 -11.04 0.55 7.77
CA VAL A 175 -9.73 0.06 7.34
C VAL A 175 -9.93 -0.88 6.16
N VAL A 176 -9.36 -0.52 5.01
CA VAL A 176 -9.32 -1.38 3.82
C VAL A 176 -7.97 -2.10 3.83
N LEU A 177 -8.00 -3.41 4.07
CA LEU A 177 -6.84 -4.28 3.98
C LEU A 177 -6.63 -4.70 2.52
N MET A 178 -5.65 -4.11 1.86
CA MET A 178 -5.24 -4.47 0.50
C MET A 178 -4.00 -5.34 0.56
N GLY A 179 -4.11 -6.55 0.03
CA GLY A 179 -2.98 -7.47 -0.03
C GLY A 179 -2.22 -7.38 -1.34
N PRO A 180 -1.08 -8.08 -1.40
CA PRO A 180 -0.27 -8.10 -2.59
C PRO A 180 -0.99 -8.75 -3.77
N PHE A 181 -0.83 -8.18 -4.96
CA PHE A 181 -1.29 -8.78 -6.20
C PHE A 181 -0.36 -9.91 -6.68
N ASN A 182 -0.87 -10.75 -7.58
CA ASN A 182 -0.05 -11.76 -8.26
C ASN A 182 0.98 -11.09 -9.17
N LEU A 183 2.24 -11.45 -8.99
CA LEU A 183 3.36 -10.87 -9.72
C LEU A 183 3.43 -11.35 -11.16
N THR A 184 2.81 -12.50 -11.48
CA THR A 184 2.63 -12.94 -12.87
C THR A 184 1.84 -11.92 -13.69
N GLN A 185 0.79 -11.31 -13.13
CA GLN A 185 -0.03 -10.32 -13.83
C GLN A 185 0.78 -9.09 -14.22
N ILE A 186 1.65 -8.61 -13.32
CA ILE A 186 2.57 -7.50 -13.64
C ILE A 186 3.66 -7.96 -14.61
N SER A 187 4.19 -9.17 -14.46
CA SER A 187 5.21 -9.73 -15.34
C SER A 187 4.74 -9.74 -16.80
N ASP A 188 3.50 -10.12 -17.06
CA ASP A 188 2.95 -10.22 -18.41
C ASP A 188 2.77 -8.85 -19.06
N VAL A 189 2.24 -7.88 -18.32
CA VAL A 189 2.08 -6.50 -18.78
C VAL A 189 3.45 -5.84 -18.99
N ALA A 190 4.36 -5.97 -18.02
CA ALA A 190 5.71 -5.43 -18.10
C ALA A 190 6.50 -6.01 -19.29
N SER A 191 6.24 -7.26 -19.66
CA SER A 191 6.87 -7.91 -20.81
C SER A 191 6.38 -7.39 -22.17
N ARG A 192 5.35 -6.56 -22.21
CA ARG A 192 4.88 -5.89 -23.44
C ARG A 192 5.51 -4.52 -23.64
N SER A 193 6.11 -3.93 -22.60
CA SER A 193 6.77 -2.61 -22.66
C SER A 193 8.30 -2.75 -22.55
N PRO A 194 9.08 -2.29 -23.56
CA PRO A 194 10.54 -2.26 -23.47
C PRO A 194 11.07 -1.48 -22.26
N THR A 195 10.39 -0.39 -21.89
CA THR A 195 10.71 0.41 -20.70
C THR A 195 10.51 -0.40 -19.43
N CYS A 196 9.37 -1.09 -19.29
CA CYS A 196 9.10 -1.92 -18.11
C CYS A 196 10.04 -3.13 -18.02
N LYS A 197 10.45 -3.74 -19.14
CA LYS A 197 11.46 -4.82 -19.15
C LYS A 197 12.78 -4.37 -18.53
N LYS A 198 13.28 -3.18 -18.93
CA LYS A 198 14.53 -2.63 -18.40
C LYS A 198 14.41 -2.30 -16.91
N ARG A 199 13.27 -1.73 -16.49
CA ARG A 199 13.02 -1.39 -15.08
C ARG A 199 12.84 -2.62 -14.19
N ARG A 200 12.22 -3.70 -14.69
CA ARG A 200 12.08 -4.95 -13.95
C ARG A 200 13.44 -5.56 -13.57
N ALA A 201 14.43 -5.48 -14.46
CA ALA A 201 15.79 -5.93 -14.16
C ALA A 201 16.39 -5.18 -12.97
N PHE A 202 16.02 -3.91 -12.79
CA PHE A 202 16.44 -3.08 -11.67
C PHE A 202 15.75 -3.45 -10.36
N LEU A 203 14.42 -3.65 -10.38
CA LEU A 203 13.63 -4.12 -9.23
C LEU A 203 14.07 -5.52 -8.74
N GLY A 204 14.68 -6.31 -9.61
CA GLY A 204 15.28 -7.59 -9.26
C GLY A 204 16.36 -7.53 -8.17
N LEU A 205 16.95 -6.36 -7.91
CA LEU A 205 17.91 -6.16 -6.81
C LEU A 205 17.23 -6.20 -5.43
N GLU A 206 16.04 -5.60 -5.32
CA GLU A 206 15.22 -5.57 -4.10
C GLU A 206 14.40 -6.86 -3.95
N CYS A 207 13.93 -7.40 -5.07
CA CYS A 207 13.06 -8.57 -5.12
C CYS A 207 13.62 -9.64 -6.07
N PRO A 208 14.59 -10.47 -5.63
CA PRO A 208 15.32 -11.40 -6.50
C PRO A 208 14.47 -12.40 -7.30
N CYS A 209 13.28 -12.77 -6.81
CA CYS A 209 12.37 -13.65 -7.55
C CYS A 209 11.83 -13.03 -8.84
N LEU A 210 11.88 -11.70 -8.98
CA LEU A 210 11.51 -11.04 -10.23
C LEU A 210 12.49 -11.38 -11.38
N MET A 211 13.63 -11.97 -11.04
CA MET A 211 14.67 -12.46 -11.94
C MET A 211 14.67 -13.99 -11.98
N LYS A 212 14.87 -14.58 -13.17
CA LYS A 212 14.77 -16.03 -13.44
C LYS A 212 15.76 -16.95 -12.68
N THR A 213 16.64 -16.42 -11.82
CA THR A 213 17.90 -17.10 -11.44
C THR A 213 18.04 -17.45 -9.95
N ALA A 214 16.95 -17.73 -9.24
CA ALA A 214 17.01 -17.97 -7.80
C ALA A 214 16.76 -19.44 -7.41
N ASN A 215 17.79 -20.11 -6.87
CA ASN A 215 17.62 -21.38 -6.13
C ASN A 215 17.16 -21.11 -4.68
N ARG A 216 16.05 -20.36 -4.52
CA ARG A 216 15.54 -19.77 -3.27
C ARG A 216 14.13 -20.27 -2.92
N LEU A 217 13.67 -20.03 -1.68
CA LEU A 217 12.37 -20.47 -1.14
C LEU A 217 11.23 -20.21 -2.13
N LEU A 218 11.24 -19.03 -2.73
CA LEU A 218 10.45 -18.70 -3.90
C LEU A 218 11.37 -18.82 -5.12
N GLY A 219 11.26 -19.95 -5.84
CA GLY A 219 12.10 -20.29 -6.98
C GLY A 219 11.45 -20.01 -8.34
N SER A 220 10.17 -19.61 -8.34
CA SER A 220 9.40 -19.28 -9.53
C SER A 220 8.37 -18.17 -9.23
N PHE A 221 7.89 -17.50 -10.27
CA PHE A 221 6.76 -16.57 -10.16
C PHE A 221 5.52 -17.22 -9.54
N GLN A 222 5.25 -18.48 -9.89
CA GLN A 222 4.12 -19.22 -9.33
C GLN A 222 4.20 -19.32 -7.81
N THR A 223 5.37 -19.64 -7.25
CA THR A 223 5.51 -19.73 -5.79
C THR A 223 5.29 -18.39 -5.09
N MET A 224 5.62 -17.27 -5.75
CA MET A 224 5.32 -15.95 -5.21
C MET A 224 3.83 -15.65 -5.22
N ASP A 225 3.15 -15.99 -6.31
CA ASP A 225 1.70 -15.85 -6.42
C ASP A 225 1.01 -16.70 -5.35
N ASP A 226 1.45 -17.94 -5.13
CA ASP A 226 0.91 -18.82 -4.08
C ASP A 226 1.10 -18.22 -2.67
N LEU A 227 2.20 -17.51 -2.43
CA LEU A 227 2.42 -16.79 -1.17
C LEU A 227 1.56 -15.52 -1.09
N ALA A 228 1.42 -14.77 -2.18
CA ALA A 228 0.56 -13.59 -2.23
C ALA A 228 -0.89 -13.97 -1.96
N VAL A 229 -1.39 -15.08 -2.53
CA VAL A 229 -2.71 -15.64 -2.22
C VAL A 229 -2.83 -15.96 -0.73
N ALA A 230 -1.88 -16.71 -0.16
CA ALA A 230 -1.91 -17.03 1.27
C ALA A 230 -1.86 -15.79 2.18
N MET A 231 -1.15 -14.72 1.77
CA MET A 231 -1.15 -13.44 2.47
C MET A 231 -2.51 -12.73 2.37
N ASN A 232 -3.18 -12.79 1.22
CA ASN A 232 -4.55 -12.28 1.08
C ASN A 232 -5.55 -13.06 1.94
N ASP A 233 -5.36 -14.37 2.13
CA ASP A 233 -6.16 -15.17 3.07
C ASP A 233 -5.92 -14.71 4.52
N VAL A 234 -4.67 -14.45 4.90
CA VAL A 234 -4.35 -13.85 6.22
C VAL A 234 -5.08 -12.52 6.43
N LEU A 235 -5.14 -11.65 5.42
CA LEU A 235 -5.87 -10.38 5.54
C LEU A 235 -7.38 -10.60 5.76
N GLN A 236 -7.99 -11.55 5.05
CA GLN A 236 -9.40 -11.92 5.24
C GLN A 236 -9.65 -12.46 6.64
N ASP A 237 -8.78 -13.36 7.12
CA ASP A 237 -8.87 -13.90 8.47
C ASP A 237 -8.82 -12.78 9.52
N VAL A 238 -7.83 -11.88 9.41
CA VAL A 238 -7.70 -10.74 10.34
C VAL A 238 -8.92 -9.81 10.25
N ALA A 239 -9.44 -9.56 9.06
CA ALA A 239 -10.65 -8.75 8.89
C ALA A 239 -11.87 -9.39 9.58
N ASN A 240 -11.99 -10.72 9.54
CA ASN A 240 -13.09 -11.47 10.18
C ASN A 240 -13.00 -11.50 11.71
N GLU A 241 -11.91 -11.03 12.31
CA GLU A 241 -11.78 -10.88 13.78
C GLU A 241 -12.57 -9.66 14.32
N TYR A 242 -13.11 -8.78 13.45
CA TYR A 242 -13.75 -7.50 13.80
C TYR A 242 -15.16 -7.34 13.21
#